data_AF-A0A950FVZ0-F1
#
_entry.id   AF-A0A950FVZ0-F1
#
_cell.length_a   1.000
_cell.length_b   1.000
_cell.length_c   1.000
_cell.angle_alpha   90.00
_cell.angle_beta   90.00
_cell.angle_gamma   90.00
#
_symmetry.space_group_name_H-M   'P 1'
#
loop_
_entity.id
_entity.type
_entity.pdbx_description
1 polymer ?
#
loop_
_entity_poly.entity_id
_entity_poly.type
_entity_poly.pdbx_seq_one_letter_code
_entity_poly.pdbx_strand_id
1 'polypeptide(L)'
;MDELFYFHVTLEPHHKHSGSIAGGRILFLAEVPVNAAKRTVTRPDDEGALLEEAKRLAAELLPMAMTGHPWQQGEDIMRFSCHTVPQPSRDFLEHKEDAEKGGVRLWLLGSKFE
;
A
#
# COMPACT_ATOMS: atom_id res chain seq x y z
N MET A 1 20.05 -2.69 -11.30
CA MET A 1 18.63 -2.32 -11.11
C MET A 1 18.34 -2.49 -9.64
N ASP A 2 17.73 -1.50 -9.01
CA ASP A 2 17.18 -1.70 -7.67
C ASP A 2 16.05 -2.72 -7.77
N GLU A 3 16.09 -3.73 -6.91
CA GLU A 3 15.05 -4.75 -6.84
C GLU A 3 13.78 -4.12 -6.23
N LEU A 4 12.62 -4.38 -6.84
CA LEU A 4 11.35 -3.77 -6.50
C LEU A 4 10.31 -4.85 -6.21
N PHE A 5 9.53 -4.65 -5.15
CA PHE A 5 8.29 -5.38 -4.94
C PHE A 5 7.12 -4.56 -5.47
N TYR A 6 6.17 -5.25 -6.09
CA TYR A 6 4.89 -4.66 -6.48
C TYR A 6 3.76 -5.36 -5.75
N PHE A 7 2.83 -4.56 -5.26
CA PHE A 7 1.64 -5.05 -4.56
C PHE A 7 0.38 -4.41 -5.11
N HIS A 8 -0.68 -5.20 -5.17
CA HIS A 8 -2.02 -4.64 -5.13
C HIS A 8 -2.45 -4.54 -3.67
N VAL A 9 -2.81 -3.33 -3.26
CA VAL A 9 -3.31 -3.05 -1.92
C VAL A 9 -4.77 -2.68 -2.05
N THR A 10 -5.66 -3.41 -1.40
CA THR A 10 -7.09 -3.12 -1.39
C THR A 10 -7.50 -2.64 -0.01
N LEU A 11 -7.98 -1.41 0.10
CA LEU A 11 -8.73 -0.97 1.26
C LEU A 11 -10.09 -1.66 1.23
N GLU A 12 -10.37 -2.44 2.26
CA GLU A 12 -11.62 -3.17 2.40
C GLU A 12 -12.67 -2.32 3.12
N PRO A 13 -13.96 -2.50 2.80
CA PRO A 13 -15.04 -1.96 3.59
C PRO A 13 -14.92 -2.38 5.05
N HIS A 14 -15.22 -1.47 5.97
CA HIS A 14 -15.18 -1.76 7.40
C HIS A 14 -16.57 -2.06 7.95
N HIS A 15 -16.63 -2.99 8.90
CA HIS A 15 -17.86 -3.29 9.62
C HIS A 15 -18.05 -2.24 10.71
N LYS A 16 -19.18 -1.53 10.64
CA LYS A 16 -19.65 -0.72 11.75
C LYS A 16 -20.15 -1.62 12.88
N HIS A 17 -20.15 -1.10 14.10
CA HIS A 17 -20.70 -1.79 15.27
C HIS A 17 -22.18 -2.21 15.09
N SER A 18 -22.90 -1.52 14.20
CA SER A 18 -24.27 -1.86 13.79
C SER A 18 -24.41 -3.09 12.89
N GLY A 19 -23.31 -3.74 12.51
CA GLY A 19 -23.28 -4.86 11.56
C GLY A 19 -23.34 -4.43 10.08
N SER A 20 -23.62 -3.15 9.79
CA SER A 20 -23.56 -2.61 8.43
C SER A 20 -22.13 -2.49 7.92
N ILE A 21 -21.94 -2.74 6.63
CA ILE A 21 -20.69 -2.46 5.93
C ILE A 21 -20.71 -1.00 5.48
N ALA A 22 -19.63 -0.28 5.73
CA ALA A 22 -19.47 1.09 5.26
C ALA A 22 -18.17 1.25 4.45
N GLY A 23 -18.24 2.10 3.43
CA GLY A 23 -17.15 2.33 2.47
C GLY A 23 -17.21 1.38 1.28
N GLY A 24 -16.53 1.77 0.19
CA GLY A 24 -16.27 0.91 -0.97
C GLY A 24 -14.91 0.25 -0.88
N ARG A 25 -14.65 -0.71 -1.77
CA ARG A 25 -13.29 -1.22 -2.00
C ARG A 25 -12.50 -0.20 -2.78
N ILE A 26 -11.29 0.11 -2.33
CA ILE A 26 -10.38 1.01 -3.05
C ILE A 26 -9.11 0.24 -3.35
N LEU A 27 -8.73 0.19 -4.62
CA LEU A 27 -7.59 -0.58 -5.09
C LEU A 27 -6.44 0.35 -5.43
N PHE A 28 -5.26 -0.02 -4.96
CA PHE A 28 -4.01 0.67 -5.22
C PHE A 28 -2.97 -0.29 -5.78
N LEU A 29 -2.04 0.26 -6.55
CA LEU A 29 -0.75 -0.36 -6.83
C LEU A 29 0.29 0.27 -5.90
N ALA A 30 1.12 -0.55 -5.26
CA ALA A 30 2.31 -0.11 -4.55
C ALA A 30 3.57 -0.60 -5.25
N GLU A 31 4.56 0.29 -5.36
CA GLU A 31 5.95 -0.03 -5.72
C GLU A 31 6.81 0.22 -4.48
N VAL A 32 7.50 -0.83 -4.01
CA VAL A 32 8.33 -0.79 -2.81
C VAL A 32 9.73 -1.23 -3.16
N PRO A 33 10.75 -0.34 -3.07
CA PRO A 33 12.13 -0.76 -3.22
C PRO A 33 12.53 -1.75 -2.13
N VAL A 34 13.18 -2.85 -2.49
CA VAL A 34 13.73 -3.82 -1.52
C VAL A 34 14.67 -3.12 -0.52
N ASN A 35 15.44 -2.14 -1.01
CA ASN A 35 16.32 -1.33 -0.18
C ASN A 35 15.55 -0.49 0.85
N ALA A 36 14.30 -0.09 0.58
CA ALA A 36 13.47 0.61 1.56
C ALA A 36 13.07 -0.34 2.70
N ALA A 37 12.63 -1.56 2.38
CA ALA A 37 12.30 -2.60 3.37
C ALA A 37 13.53 -3.05 4.20
N LYS A 38 14.69 -3.20 3.56
CA LYS A 38 15.95 -3.57 4.24
C LYS A 38 16.39 -2.56 5.31
N ARG A 39 16.04 -1.28 5.15
CA ARG A 39 16.42 -0.22 6.10
C ARG A 39 15.62 -0.27 7.40
N THR A 40 14.45 -0.91 7.39
CA THR A 40 13.52 -0.89 8.53
C THR A 40 13.30 -2.27 9.15
N VAL A 41 13.55 -3.36 8.39
CA VAL A 41 13.43 -4.72 8.91
C VAL A 41 14.61 -5.11 9.81
N THR A 42 14.33 -5.85 10.88
CA THR A 42 15.36 -6.37 11.80
C THR A 42 16.22 -7.49 11.18
N ARG A 43 15.66 -8.25 10.24
CA ARG A 43 16.32 -9.41 9.59
C ARG A 43 16.33 -9.22 8.06
N PRO A 44 17.26 -8.44 7.52
CA PRO A 44 17.27 -8.07 6.09
C PRO A 44 17.63 -9.20 5.14
N ASP A 45 18.11 -10.34 5.65
CA ASP A 45 18.42 -11.54 4.87
C ASP A 45 17.25 -12.56 4.83
N ASP A 46 16.17 -12.30 5.59
CA ASP A 46 14.97 -13.12 5.60
C ASP A 46 13.99 -12.56 4.57
N GLU A 47 13.83 -13.26 3.45
CA GLU A 47 12.93 -12.87 2.35
C GLU A 47 11.48 -12.71 2.82
N GLY A 48 11.01 -13.55 3.74
CA GLY A 48 9.67 -13.45 4.29
C GLY A 48 9.49 -12.19 5.13
N ALA A 49 10.49 -11.88 5.97
CA ALA A 49 10.48 -10.65 6.76
C ALA A 49 10.55 -9.39 5.86
N LEU A 50 11.35 -9.42 4.79
CA LEU A 50 11.40 -8.34 3.81
C LEU A 50 10.06 -8.12 3.12
N LEU A 51 9.38 -9.20 2.73
CA LEU A 51 8.10 -9.12 2.05
C LEU A 51 7.03 -8.52 2.97
N GLU A 52 6.95 -8.97 4.23
CA GLU A 52 6.00 -8.42 5.20
C GLU A 52 6.29 -6.95 5.52
N GLU A 53 7.56 -6.59 5.65
CA GLU A 53 7.95 -5.19 5.85
C GLU A 53 7.60 -4.32 4.64
N ALA A 54 7.79 -4.83 3.42
CA ALA A 54 7.41 -4.13 2.20
C ALA A 54 5.88 -3.91 2.13
N LYS A 55 5.07 -4.90 2.52
CA LYS A 55 3.61 -4.74 2.64
C LYS A 55 3.24 -3.69 3.69
N ARG A 56 3.93 -3.68 4.83
CA ARG A 56 3.74 -2.68 5.89
C ARG A 56 4.03 -1.27 5.39
N LEU A 57 5.15 -1.07 4.70
CA LEU A 57 5.51 0.21 4.08
C LEU A 57 4.48 0.67 3.05
N ALA A 58 4.00 -0.23 2.19
CA ALA A 58 2.93 0.08 1.24
C ALA A 58 1.64 0.54 1.96
N ALA A 59 1.27 -0.13 3.05
CA ALA A 59 0.08 0.20 3.84
C ALA A 59 0.19 1.57 4.53
N GLU A 60 1.39 1.98 4.97
CA GLU A 60 1.63 3.29 5.57
C GLU A 60 1.34 4.46 4.61
N LEU A 61 1.42 4.23 3.30
CA LEU A 61 1.13 5.26 2.29
C LEU A 61 -0.37 5.39 1.97
N LEU A 62 -1.21 4.40 2.31
CA LEU A 62 -2.64 4.43 2.00
C LEU A 62 -3.35 5.71 2.50
N PRO A 63 -3.14 6.16 3.75
CA PRO A 63 -3.74 7.40 4.25
C PRO A 63 -3.30 8.61 3.42
N MET A 64 -2.01 8.68 3.07
CA MET A 64 -1.47 9.79 2.28
C MET A 64 -2.03 9.82 0.86
N ALA A 65 -2.17 8.67 0.21
CA ALA A 65 -2.78 8.59 -1.12
C ALA A 65 -4.28 8.93 -1.08
N MET A 66 -4.96 8.63 0.03
CA MET A 66 -6.39 8.90 0.20
C MET A 66 -6.70 10.35 0.57
N THR A 67 -5.88 10.96 1.42
CA THR A 67 -6.20 12.24 2.08
C THR A 67 -5.19 13.35 1.81
N GLY A 68 -4.04 13.02 1.20
CA GLY A 68 -2.90 13.92 1.07
C GLY A 68 -2.05 14.03 2.33
N HIS A 69 -2.41 13.36 3.43
CA HIS A 69 -1.75 13.48 4.72
C HIS A 69 -1.37 12.12 5.32
N PRO A 70 -0.26 12.03 6.09
CA PRO A 70 0.04 10.82 6.87
C PRO A 70 -1.07 10.52 7.89
N TRP A 71 -1.23 9.24 8.24
CA TRP A 71 -2.15 8.83 9.30
C TRP A 71 -1.86 9.55 10.61
N GLN A 72 -2.93 9.96 11.29
CA GLN A 72 -2.85 10.63 12.58
C GLN A 72 -3.45 9.79 13.70
N GLN A 73 -2.91 9.95 14.91
CA GLN A 73 -3.42 9.26 16.09
C GLN A 73 -4.88 9.64 16.34
N GLY A 74 -5.76 8.63 16.33
CA GLY A 74 -7.21 8.80 16.50
C GLY A 74 -8.02 8.57 15.22
N GLU A 75 -7.36 8.45 14.07
CA GLU A 75 -8.01 7.99 12.83
C GLU A 75 -8.27 6.48 12.87
N ASP A 76 -9.38 6.06 12.27
CA ASP A 76 -9.77 4.66 12.19
C ASP A 76 -8.69 3.83 11.47
N ILE A 77 -8.38 2.67 12.05
CA ILE A 77 -7.48 1.71 11.41
C ILE A 77 -8.24 1.09 10.23
N MET A 78 -7.76 1.38 9.02
CA MET A 78 -8.34 0.81 7.81
C MET A 78 -8.00 -0.67 7.69
N ARG A 79 -9.01 -1.49 7.38
CA ARG A 79 -8.77 -2.88 6.98
C ARG A 79 -8.27 -2.88 5.55
N PHE A 80 -7.18 -3.60 5.28
CA PHE A 80 -6.69 -3.78 3.93
C PHE A 80 -6.29 -5.23 3.67
N SER A 81 -6.29 -5.60 2.40
CA SER A 81 -5.67 -6.81 1.88
C SER A 81 -4.51 -6.40 0.95
N CYS A 82 -3.44 -7.19 0.93
CA CYS A 82 -2.24 -6.89 0.16
C CYS A 82 -1.70 -8.16 -0.48
N HIS A 83 -1.51 -8.14 -1.79
CA HIS A 83 -1.00 -9.27 -2.55
C HIS A 83 0.09 -8.86 -3.53
N THR A 84 1.14 -9.65 -3.60
CA THR A 84 2.24 -9.45 -4.54
C THR A 84 1.75 -9.63 -5.97
N VAL A 85 2.21 -8.75 -6.86
CA VAL A 85 1.93 -8.82 -8.29
C VAL A 85 3.24 -8.74 -9.09
N PRO A 86 3.26 -9.24 -10.33
CA PRO A 86 4.36 -8.97 -11.26
C PRO A 86 4.52 -7.47 -11.52
N GLN A 87 5.70 -7.08 -12.02
CA GLN A 87 5.94 -5.71 -12.44
C GLN A 87 4.89 -5.25 -13.47
N PRO A 88 4.20 -4.12 -13.23
CA PRO A 88 3.26 -3.52 -14.17
C PRO A 88 3.93 -3.00 -15.45
N SER A 89 3.12 -2.61 -16.44
CA SER A 89 3.66 -1.97 -17.65
C SER A 89 4.34 -0.64 -17.30
N ARG A 90 5.40 -0.31 -18.06
CA ARG A 90 6.12 0.96 -17.87
C ARG A 90 5.22 2.16 -18.11
N ASP A 91 4.38 2.10 -19.14
CA ASP A 91 3.41 3.15 -19.47
C ASP A 91 2.51 3.51 -18.26
N PHE A 92 2.15 2.51 -17.44
CA PHE A 92 1.38 2.76 -16.22
C PHE A 92 2.21 3.51 -15.16
N LEU A 93 3.46 3.08 -14.95
CA LEU A 93 4.37 3.65 -13.94
C LEU A 93 4.92 5.03 -14.32
N GLU A 94 4.79 5.44 -15.59
CA GLU A 94 5.11 6.81 -16.05
C GLU A 94 4.08 7.85 -15.59
N HIS A 95 2.88 7.41 -15.17
CA HIS A 95 1.92 8.29 -14.54
C HIS A 95 2.39 8.71 -13.14
N LYS A 96 2.10 9.97 -12.79
CA LYS A 96 2.42 10.51 -11.47
C LYS A 96 1.71 9.69 -10.38
N GLU A 97 2.47 9.29 -9.38
CA GLU A 97 2.00 8.62 -8.19
C GLU A 97 1.10 9.52 -7.32
N ASP A 98 0.12 8.91 -6.65
CA ASP A 98 -0.79 9.60 -5.73
C ASP A 98 -0.14 9.84 -4.37
N ALA A 99 0.85 9.01 -3.99
CA ALA A 99 1.69 9.23 -2.82
C ALA A 99 3.10 8.68 -3.02
N GLU A 100 4.09 9.40 -2.48
CA GLU A 100 5.48 8.95 -2.38
C GLU A 100 6.03 9.23 -0.98
N LYS A 101 6.69 8.24 -0.39
CA LYS A 101 7.48 8.42 0.84
C LYS A 101 8.64 7.43 0.91
N GLY A 102 9.86 7.95 1.08
CA GLY A 102 11.06 7.11 1.25
C GLY A 102 11.38 6.22 0.04
N GLY A 103 10.96 6.62 -1.17
CA GLY A 103 11.08 5.84 -2.40
C GLY A 103 9.99 4.80 -2.61
N VAL A 104 9.08 4.62 -1.65
CA VAL A 104 7.84 3.85 -1.84
C VAL A 104 6.83 4.73 -2.55
N ARG A 105 6.16 4.16 -3.57
CA ARG A 105 5.17 4.87 -4.38
C ARG A 105 3.85 4.13 -4.41
N LEU A 106 2.77 4.88 -4.51
CA LEU A 106 1.41 4.35 -4.55
C LEU A 106 0.58 5.03 -5.65
N TRP A 107 -0.17 4.25 -6.42
CA TRP A 107 -1.12 4.71 -7.42
C TRP A 107 -2.53 4.20 -7.09
N LEU A 108 -3.52 5.07 -7.14
CA LEU A 108 -4.93 4.72 -7.03
C LEU A 108 -5.41 4.13 -8.37
N LEU A 109 -5.76 2.85 -8.37
CA LEU A 109 -6.28 2.16 -9.55
C LEU A 109 -7.80 2.38 -9.72
N GLY A 110 -8.51 2.61 -8.62
CA GLY A 110 -9.92 2.95 -8.64
C GLY A 110 -10.67 2.51 -7.39
N SER A 111 -11.95 2.84 -7.34
CA SER A 111 -12.86 2.47 -6.26
C SER A 111 -14.09 1.75 -6.79
N LYS A 112 -14.54 0.72 -6.08
CA LYS A 112 -15.81 0.05 -6.29
C LYS A 112 -16.67 0.22 -5.06
N PHE A 113 -17.78 0.93 -5.22
CA PHE A 113 -18.83 1.01 -4.22
C PHE A 113 -19.87 -0.06 -4.56
N GLU A 114 -20.16 -0.95 -3.62
CA GLU A 114 -21.24 -1.95 -3.74
C GLU A 114 -22.47 -1.48 -2.98
#